data_AF-A0A1S1N3D3-F1
#
_entry.id   AF-A0A1S1N3D3-F1
#
_cell.length_a   1.000
_cell.length_b   1.000
_cell.length_c   1.000
_cell.angle_alpha   90.00
_cell.angle_beta   90.00
_cell.angle_gamma   90.00
#
_symmetry.space_group_name_H-M   'P 1'
#
loop_
_entity.id
_entity.type
_entity.pdbx_description
1 polymer ?
#
loop_
_entity_poly.entity_id
_entity_poly.type
_entity_poly.pdbx_seq_one_letter_code
_entity_poly.pdbx_strand_id
1 'polypeptide(L)'
;MNWLSALSSSKKAWALLALSAGLFEITALYFQYVMGLEPCIMCIYQRTAMLGLFAAGIVGYLSPTNWLVKGLGFTIWGISSIWGWIIAREHINMQTTTDPFAFTCDIVPNFPSFMPLHEWFPAFFAATGDCGNIDWSFLTLSMPGWMEIIFAFYSLSFIVILASSLLVRTK
;
A
#
# COMPACT_ATOMS: atom_id res chain seq x y z
N MET A 1 -0.20 -25.07 -14.80
CA MET A 1 -0.54 -24.67 -13.41
C MET A 1 0.61 -24.85 -12.41
N ASN A 2 1.67 -25.64 -12.69
CA ASN A 2 2.80 -25.78 -11.76
C ASN A 2 3.71 -24.53 -11.67
N TRP A 3 3.80 -23.72 -12.73
CA TRP A 3 4.68 -22.54 -12.76
C TRP A 3 4.23 -21.40 -11.83
N LEU A 4 2.92 -21.15 -11.71
CA LEU A 4 2.38 -20.12 -10.80
C LEU A 4 2.58 -20.48 -9.32
N SER A 5 2.47 -21.77 -8.98
CA SER A 5 2.81 -22.25 -7.64
C SER A 5 4.32 -22.20 -7.37
N ALA A 6 5.16 -22.43 -8.39
CA ALA A 6 6.60 -22.24 -8.28
C ALA A 6 6.98 -20.78 -8.03
N LEU A 7 6.23 -19.80 -8.58
CA LEU A 7 6.39 -18.37 -8.28
C LEU A 7 6.14 -18.07 -6.80
N SER A 8 5.12 -18.68 -6.18
CA SER A 8 4.81 -18.54 -4.75
C SER A 8 5.97 -18.96 -3.83
N SER A 9 6.79 -19.92 -4.27
CA SER A 9 7.97 -20.42 -3.54
C SER A 9 9.29 -19.82 -4.02
N SER A 10 9.25 -18.94 -5.01
CA SER A 10 10.44 -18.31 -5.59
C SER A 10 10.78 -17.02 -4.86
N LYS A 11 12.02 -16.91 -4.37
CA LYS A 11 12.56 -15.67 -3.80
C LYS A 11 12.44 -14.48 -4.77
N LYS A 12 12.50 -14.74 -6.08
CA LYS A 12 12.41 -13.70 -7.11
C LYS A 12 11.05 -13.00 -7.14
N ALA A 13 9.97 -13.74 -6.87
CA ALA A 13 8.61 -13.16 -6.87
C ALA A 13 8.43 -12.21 -5.69
N TRP A 14 8.84 -12.64 -4.49
CA TRP A 14 8.82 -11.82 -3.29
C TRP A 14 9.75 -10.60 -3.39
N ALA A 15 10.93 -10.78 -3.99
CA ALA A 15 11.84 -9.66 -4.29
C ALA A 15 11.22 -8.66 -5.27
N LEU A 16 10.49 -9.13 -6.29
CA LEU A 16 9.83 -8.25 -7.25
C LEU A 16 8.71 -7.43 -6.59
N LEU A 17 7.95 -8.03 -5.67
CA LEU A 17 6.95 -7.33 -4.87
C LEU A 17 7.57 -6.27 -3.96
N ALA A 18 8.66 -6.62 -3.26
CA ALA A 18 9.40 -5.65 -2.44
C ALA A 18 9.95 -4.51 -3.31
N LEU A 19 10.53 -4.84 -4.46
CA LEU A 19 11.13 -3.84 -5.35
C LEU A 19 10.06 -2.91 -5.93
N SER A 20 8.90 -3.42 -6.35
CA SER A 20 7.82 -2.60 -6.88
C SER A 20 7.24 -1.68 -5.81
N ALA A 21 6.97 -2.18 -4.60
CA ALA A 21 6.51 -1.37 -3.47
C ALA A 21 7.54 -0.28 -3.09
N GLY A 22 8.82 -0.64 -3.06
CA GLY A 22 9.91 0.31 -2.76
C GLY A 22 10.04 1.41 -3.82
N LEU A 23 9.88 1.08 -5.11
CA LEU A 23 9.88 2.08 -6.18
C LEU A 23 8.71 3.06 -6.05
N PHE A 24 7.52 2.60 -5.66
CA PHE A 24 6.39 3.49 -5.41
C PHE A 24 6.65 4.44 -4.24
N GLU A 25 7.27 3.98 -3.16
CA GLU A 25 7.66 4.85 -2.04
C GLU A 25 8.72 5.89 -2.43
N ILE A 26 9.73 5.49 -3.22
CA ILE A 26 10.73 6.42 -3.75
C ILE A 26 10.06 7.47 -4.65
N THR A 27 9.09 7.05 -5.47
CA THR A 27 8.33 7.96 -6.32
C THR A 27 7.48 8.92 -5.48
N ALA A 28 6.87 8.46 -4.39
CA ALA A 28 6.15 9.31 -3.45
C ALA A 28 7.07 10.33 -2.78
N LEU A 29 8.27 9.91 -2.35
CA LEU A 29 9.30 10.81 -1.81
C LEU A 29 9.74 11.86 -2.83
N TYR A 30 9.85 11.48 -4.10
CA TYR A 30 10.17 12.42 -5.17
C TYR A 30 9.08 13.49 -5.31
N PHE A 31 7.81 13.11 -5.29
CA PHE A 31 6.71 14.07 -5.33
C PHE A 31 6.70 15.02 -4.11
N GLN A 32 6.99 14.49 -2.93
CA GLN A 32 7.04 15.29 -1.70
C GLN A 32 8.21 16.29 -1.70
N TYR A 33 9.44 15.84 -1.96
CA TYR A 33 10.63 16.68 -1.80
C TYR A 33 11.03 17.47 -3.04
N VAL A 34 10.78 16.94 -4.24
CA VAL A 34 11.22 17.58 -5.49
C VAL A 34 10.10 18.42 -6.09
N MET A 35 8.86 17.91 -6.09
CA MET A 35 7.71 18.69 -6.59
C MET A 35 7.06 19.55 -5.51
N GLY A 36 7.40 19.36 -4.24
CA GLY A 36 6.90 20.18 -3.13
C GLY A 36 5.43 19.93 -2.79
N LEU A 37 4.88 18.77 -3.16
CA LEU A 37 3.50 18.43 -2.81
C LEU A 37 3.42 18.02 -1.35
N GLU A 38 2.63 18.76 -0.58
CA GLU A 38 2.41 18.49 0.83
C GLU A 38 1.57 17.21 1.00
N PRO A 39 2.02 16.23 1.81
CA PRO A 39 1.27 15.00 1.98
C PRO A 39 0.04 15.23 2.85
N CYS A 40 -1.05 14.61 2.44
CA CYS A 40 -2.32 14.59 3.14
C CYS A 40 -2.41 13.40 4.13
N ILE A 41 -3.34 13.41 5.09
CA ILE A 41 -3.46 12.32 6.09
C ILE A 41 -3.79 10.96 5.46
N MET A 42 -4.68 10.95 4.47
CA MET A 42 -5.03 9.73 3.72
C MET A 42 -3.85 9.23 2.87
N CYS A 43 -3.04 10.15 2.36
CA CYS A 43 -1.81 9.86 1.63
C CYS A 43 -0.81 9.14 2.54
N ILE A 44 -0.66 9.61 3.79
CA ILE A 44 0.17 8.96 4.80
C ILE A 44 -0.31 7.53 5.10
N TYR A 45 -1.62 7.30 5.23
CA TYR A 45 -2.15 5.94 5.41
C TYR A 45 -1.93 5.03 4.19
N GLN A 46 -1.97 5.58 2.96
CA GLN A 46 -1.62 4.81 1.77
C GLN A 46 -0.13 4.43 1.75
N ARG A 47 0.76 5.32 2.20
CA ARG A 47 2.20 5.03 2.34
C ARG A 47 2.48 3.97 3.40
N THR A 48 1.81 4.02 4.54
CA THR A 48 1.97 2.93 5.54
C THR A 48 1.48 1.59 5.00
N ALA A 49 0.41 1.56 4.20
CA ALA A 49 -0.03 0.36 3.51
C ALA A 49 1.01 -0.14 2.47
N MET A 50 1.64 0.76 1.71
CA MET A 50 2.72 0.42 0.78
C MET A 50 3.99 -0.08 1.48
N LEU A 51 4.37 0.52 2.61
CA LEU A 51 5.45 0.02 3.47
C LEU A 51 5.12 -1.36 4.04
N GLY A 52 3.85 -1.64 4.35
CA GLY A 52 3.38 -2.97 4.73
C GLY A 52 3.56 -4.00 3.61
N LEU A 53 3.25 -3.65 2.36
CA LEU A 53 3.56 -4.46 1.17
C LEU A 53 5.08 -4.69 1.01
N PHE A 54 5.88 -3.64 1.19
CA PHE A 54 7.34 -3.75 1.14
C PHE A 54 7.87 -4.74 2.20
N ALA A 55 7.37 -4.63 3.43
CA ALA A 55 7.70 -5.54 4.53
C ALA A 55 7.25 -6.98 4.23
N ALA A 56 6.05 -7.18 3.67
CA ALA A 56 5.58 -8.50 3.24
C ALA A 56 6.52 -9.13 2.20
N GLY A 57 6.99 -8.33 1.24
CA GLY A 57 7.98 -8.71 0.24
C GLY A 57 9.30 -9.18 0.86
N ILE A 58 9.82 -8.44 1.83
CA ILE A 58 11.05 -8.80 2.56
C ILE A 58 10.85 -10.08 3.37
N VAL A 59 9.78 -10.18 4.16
CA VAL A 59 9.48 -11.36 4.99
C VAL A 59 9.39 -12.61 4.12
N GLY A 60 8.69 -12.56 2.99
CA GLY A 60 8.60 -13.68 2.06
C GLY A 60 9.92 -14.00 1.33
N TYR A 61 10.81 -13.02 1.15
CA TYR A 61 12.14 -13.22 0.56
C TYR A 61 13.09 -14.00 1.49
N LEU A 62 13.06 -13.72 2.80
CA LEU A 62 13.98 -14.32 3.77
C LEU A 62 13.89 -15.85 3.78
N SER A 63 12.67 -16.40 3.79
CA SER A 63 12.48 -17.86 3.83
C SER A 63 11.18 -18.30 3.13
N PRO A 64 11.18 -18.41 1.78
CA PRO A 64 9.98 -18.79 1.03
C PRO A 64 9.59 -20.26 1.20
N THR A 65 10.49 -21.08 1.76
CA THR A 65 10.29 -22.52 1.99
C THR A 65 9.66 -22.81 3.35
N ASN A 66 9.77 -21.91 4.32
CA ASN A 66 9.15 -22.09 5.63
C ASN A 66 7.67 -21.68 5.57
N TRP A 67 6.77 -22.63 5.88
CA TRP A 67 5.33 -22.42 5.81
C TRP A 67 4.85 -21.30 6.76
N LEU A 68 5.48 -21.11 7.93
CA LEU A 68 5.14 -20.04 8.86
C LEU A 68 5.47 -18.66 8.29
N VAL A 69 6.69 -18.49 7.79
CA VAL A 69 7.17 -17.22 7.22
C VAL A 69 6.38 -16.84 5.97
N LYS A 70 6.07 -17.84 5.13
CA LYS A 70 5.22 -17.67 3.96
C LYS A 70 3.78 -17.28 4.34
N GLY A 71 3.23 -17.90 5.39
CA GLY A 71 1.92 -17.53 5.95
C GLY A 71 1.89 -16.07 6.42
N LEU A 72 2.92 -15.65 7.18
CA LEU A 72 3.06 -14.27 7.64
C LEU A 72 3.21 -13.26 6.49
N GLY A 73 4.00 -13.59 5.48
CA GLY A 73 4.13 -12.75 4.28
C GLY A 73 2.79 -12.57 3.57
N PHE A 74 2.00 -13.64 3.44
CA PHE A 74 0.67 -13.56 2.84
C PHE A 74 -0.34 -12.80 3.69
N THR A 75 -0.34 -12.95 5.02
CA THR A 75 -1.26 -12.19 5.87
C THR A 75 -0.96 -10.70 5.81
N ILE A 76 0.32 -10.31 5.89
CA ILE A 76 0.72 -8.90 5.77
C ILE A 76 0.35 -8.36 4.39
N TRP A 77 0.68 -9.07 3.31
CA TRP A 77 0.31 -8.66 1.95
C TRP A 77 -1.21 -8.49 1.80
N GLY A 78 -2.00 -9.47 2.23
CA GLY A 78 -3.46 -9.41 2.15
C GLY A 78 -4.03 -8.22 2.92
N ILE A 79 -3.61 -8.04 4.18
CA ILE A 79 -4.08 -6.92 5.02
C ILE A 79 -3.70 -5.59 4.37
N SER A 80 -2.42 -5.39 4.02
CA SER A 80 -1.93 -4.14 3.47
C SER A 80 -2.57 -3.77 2.12
N SER A 81 -2.74 -4.74 1.22
CA SER A 81 -3.33 -4.49 -0.10
C SER A 81 -4.83 -4.16 -0.03
N ILE A 82 -5.59 -4.89 0.81
CA ILE A 82 -7.02 -4.66 0.98
C ILE A 82 -7.28 -3.34 1.70
N TRP A 83 -6.57 -3.08 2.81
CA TRP A 83 -6.69 -1.80 3.52
C TRP A 83 -6.27 -0.62 2.65
N GLY A 84 -5.15 -0.73 1.93
CA GLY A 84 -4.68 0.31 1.02
C GLY A 84 -5.72 0.66 -0.05
N TRP A 85 -6.39 -0.35 -0.61
CA TRP A 85 -7.48 -0.15 -1.57
C TRP A 85 -8.70 0.56 -0.96
N ILE A 86 -9.12 0.17 0.25
CA ILE A 86 -10.23 0.82 0.96
C ILE A 86 -9.89 2.30 1.22
N ILE A 87 -8.69 2.60 1.70
CA ILE A 87 -8.23 3.97 1.96
C ILE A 87 -8.19 4.78 0.65
N ALA A 88 -7.73 4.19 -0.46
CA ALA A 88 -7.70 4.87 -1.75
C ALA A 88 -9.10 5.23 -2.25
N ARG A 89 -10.05 4.30 -2.12
CA ARG A 89 -11.46 4.54 -2.48
C ARG A 89 -12.10 5.63 -1.62
N GLU A 90 -11.84 5.60 -0.32
CA GLU A 90 -12.33 6.63 0.60
C GLU A 90 -11.75 8.01 0.24
N HIS A 91 -10.46 8.06 -0.12
CA HIS A 91 -9.81 9.30 -0.52
C HIS A 91 -10.40 9.86 -1.83
N ILE A 92 -10.73 9.00 -2.81
CA ILE A 92 -11.44 9.44 -4.02
C ILE A 92 -12.83 9.97 -3.66
N ASN A 93 -13.54 9.28 -2.78
CA ASN A 93 -14.86 9.72 -2.31
C ASN A 93 -14.80 11.11 -1.68
N MET A 94 -13.79 11.36 -0.85
CA MET A 94 -13.52 12.68 -0.24
C MET A 94 -13.26 13.76 -1.31
N GLN A 95 -12.49 13.46 -2.37
CA GLN A 95 -12.22 14.42 -3.45
C GLN A 95 -13.45 14.69 -4.33
N THR A 96 -14.34 13.72 -4.49
CA THR A 96 -15.55 13.86 -5.31
C THR A 96 -16.76 14.41 -4.55
N THR A 97 -16.73 14.34 -3.22
CA THR A 97 -17.82 14.82 -2.37
C THR A 97 -17.72 16.34 -2.22
N THR A 98 -18.76 17.04 -2.68
CA THR A 98 -18.83 18.52 -2.65
C THR A 98 -19.16 19.08 -1.26
N ASP A 99 -19.53 18.25 -0.28
CA ASP A 99 -19.91 18.69 1.06
C ASP A 99 -18.66 18.87 1.95
N PRO A 100 -18.28 20.13 2.28
CA PRO A 100 -17.09 20.41 3.09
C PRO A 100 -17.21 19.97 4.54
N PHE A 101 -18.42 19.61 5.01
CA PHE A 101 -18.67 19.14 6.37
C PHE A 101 -18.80 17.62 6.47
N ALA A 102 -18.85 16.91 5.34
CA ALA A 102 -18.98 15.45 5.34
C ALA A 102 -17.73 14.75 5.88
N PHE A 103 -16.54 15.37 5.73
CA PHE A 103 -15.28 14.80 6.17
C PHE A 103 -14.41 15.85 6.84
N THR A 104 -14.25 15.74 8.16
CA THR A 104 -13.25 16.50 8.90
C THR A 104 -11.91 15.78 8.74
N CYS A 105 -11.01 16.34 7.93
CA CYS A 105 -9.62 15.88 7.92
C CYS A 105 -8.98 16.30 9.24
N ASP A 106 -8.71 15.31 10.10
CA ASP A 106 -7.98 15.55 11.33
C ASP A 106 -6.54 15.97 11.00
N ILE A 107 -6.01 16.97 11.70
CA ILE A 107 -4.67 17.52 11.42
C ILE A 107 -3.56 16.53 11.82
N VAL A 108 -3.89 15.55 12.69
CA VAL A 108 -2.94 14.55 13.18
C VAL A 108 -3.38 13.15 12.75
N PRO A 109 -2.52 12.37 12.07
CA PRO A 109 -2.80 10.96 11.81
C PRO A 109 -2.98 10.19 13.10
N ASN A 110 -4.17 9.60 13.26
CA ASN A 110 -4.54 8.78 14.42
C ASN A 110 -3.87 7.41 14.33
N PHE A 111 -2.55 7.39 14.54
CA PHE A 111 -1.83 6.14 14.72
C PHE A 111 -2.10 5.58 16.11
N PRO A 112 -2.25 4.26 16.27
CA PRO A 112 -2.48 3.67 17.58
C PRO A 112 -1.28 3.95 18.49
N SER A 113 -1.54 4.14 19.79
CA SER A 113 -0.55 4.59 20.78
C SER A 113 0.71 3.71 20.89
N PHE A 114 0.63 2.46 20.44
CA PHE A 114 1.78 1.54 20.41
C PHE A 114 2.74 1.80 19.22
N MET A 115 2.35 2.61 18.23
CA MET A 115 3.16 2.87 17.04
C MET A 115 2.94 4.29 16.47
N PRO A 116 3.35 5.35 17.20
CA PRO A 116 3.24 6.73 16.74
C PRO A 116 4.28 7.03 15.63
N LEU A 117 4.02 6.54 14.41
CA LEU A 117 4.87 6.73 13.23
C LEU A 117 5.16 8.22 12.94
N HIS A 118 4.17 9.06 13.20
CA HIS A 118 4.25 10.52 13.04
C HIS A 118 5.27 11.17 13.99
N GLU A 119 5.48 10.63 15.19
CA GLU A 119 6.51 11.10 16.13
C GLU A 119 7.88 10.50 15.84
N TRP A 120 7.93 9.24 15.39
CA TRP A 120 9.20 8.54 15.14
C TRP A 120 9.88 9.01 13.86
N PHE A 121 9.13 9.30 12.80
CA PHE A 121 9.65 9.77 11.52
C PHE A 121 8.82 10.94 10.99
N PRO A 122 8.87 12.12 11.63
CA PRO A 122 8.07 13.28 11.26
C PRO A 122 8.39 13.77 9.84
N ALA A 123 9.64 13.65 9.38
CA ALA A 123 10.01 14.02 8.01
C ALA A 123 9.26 13.21 6.94
N PHE A 124 8.83 11.99 7.27
CA PHE A 124 8.16 11.07 6.34
C PHE A 124 6.64 11.01 6.54
N PHE A 125 6.17 11.16 7.79
CA PHE A 125 4.77 10.97 8.19
C PHE A 125 4.05 12.22 8.68
N ALA A 126 4.68 13.40 8.66
CA ALA A 126 3.96 14.65 8.91
C ALA A 126 2.96 14.89 7.78
N ALA A 127 1.68 15.05 8.15
CA ALA A 127 0.63 15.47 7.24
C ALA A 127 0.46 16.99 7.39
N THR A 128 0.75 17.75 6.35
CA THR A 128 0.57 19.22 6.34
C THR A 128 -0.42 19.69 5.29
N GLY A 129 -0.78 18.82 4.34
CA GLY A 129 -1.71 19.12 3.24
C GLY A 129 -3.17 18.75 3.54
N ASP A 130 -4.07 19.34 2.75
CA ASP A 130 -5.52 19.07 2.77
C ASP A 130 -5.88 17.92 1.82
N CYS A 131 -6.74 16.98 2.24
CA CYS A 131 -7.13 15.84 1.41
C CYS A 131 -8.16 16.20 0.32
N GLY A 132 -8.85 17.33 0.46
CA GLY A 132 -9.86 17.77 -0.50
C GLY A 132 -9.27 18.34 -1.80
N ASN A 133 -8.00 18.77 -1.78
CA ASN A 133 -7.36 19.40 -2.93
C ASN A 133 -6.78 18.36 -3.89
N ILE A 134 -6.96 18.62 -5.20
CA ILE A 134 -6.33 17.83 -6.26
C ILE A 134 -5.08 18.57 -6.71
N ASP A 135 -3.96 18.30 -6.03
CA ASP A 135 -2.67 18.95 -6.33
C ASP A 135 -1.97 18.36 -7.56
N TRP A 136 -2.34 17.12 -7.93
CA TRP A 136 -1.78 16.43 -9.08
C TRP A 136 -2.81 15.54 -9.77
N SER A 137 -2.82 15.62 -11.10
CA SER A 137 -3.59 14.72 -11.95
C SER A 137 -2.77 14.28 -13.16
N PHE A 138 -2.97 13.04 -13.57
CA PHE A 138 -2.36 12.47 -14.76
C PHE A 138 -3.38 11.60 -15.50
N LEU A 139 -3.52 11.83 -16.81
CA LEU A 139 -4.53 11.18 -17.65
C LEU A 139 -5.95 11.26 -17.05
N THR A 140 -6.35 12.44 -16.58
CA THR A 140 -7.66 12.73 -15.94
C THR A 140 -7.90 12.05 -14.58
N LEU A 141 -6.98 11.22 -14.10
CA LEU A 141 -7.04 10.60 -12.78
C LEU A 141 -6.20 11.39 -11.77
N SER A 142 -6.73 11.60 -10.58
CA SER A 142 -5.98 12.15 -9.45
C SER A 142 -5.00 11.12 -8.90
N MET A 143 -4.04 11.58 -8.09
CA MET A 143 -3.10 10.71 -7.35
C MET A 143 -3.80 9.53 -6.65
N PRO A 144 -4.89 9.74 -5.89
CA PRO A 144 -5.62 8.64 -5.24
C PRO A 144 -6.26 7.66 -6.22
N GLY A 145 -6.70 8.13 -7.39
CA GLY A 145 -7.22 7.29 -8.47
C GLY A 145 -6.19 6.27 -8.97
N TRP A 146 -4.94 6.70 -9.18
CA TRP A 146 -3.85 5.80 -9.53
C TRP A 146 -3.54 4.80 -8.41
N MET A 147 -3.56 5.26 -7.16
CA MET A 147 -3.33 4.39 -6.00
C MET A 147 -4.43 3.33 -5.84
N GLU A 148 -5.70 3.63 -6.13
CA GLU A 148 -6.77 2.63 -6.14
C GLU A 148 -6.47 1.51 -7.14
N ILE A 149 -6.07 1.86 -8.37
CA ILE A 149 -5.74 0.88 -9.42
C ILE A 149 -4.55 0.02 -8.99
N ILE A 150 -3.51 0.63 -8.43
CA ILE A 150 -2.30 -0.07 -8.00
C ILE A 150 -2.62 -1.05 -6.85
N PHE A 151 -3.36 -0.61 -5.83
CA PHE A 151 -3.78 -1.49 -4.73
C PHE A 151 -4.73 -2.60 -5.20
N ALA A 152 -5.62 -2.31 -6.16
CA ALA A 152 -6.47 -3.32 -6.78
C ALA A 152 -5.64 -4.39 -7.52
N PHE A 153 -4.56 -4.00 -8.20
CA PHE A 153 -3.65 -4.95 -8.83
C PHE A 153 -2.88 -5.80 -7.80
N TYR A 154 -2.44 -5.20 -6.69
CA TYR A 154 -1.80 -5.94 -5.58
C TYR A 154 -2.75 -6.91 -4.89
N SER A 155 -4.03 -6.55 -4.70
CA SER A 155 -5.03 -7.44 -4.11
C SER A 155 -5.42 -8.58 -5.06
N LEU A 156 -5.56 -8.30 -6.37
CA LEU A 156 -5.81 -9.32 -7.38
C LEU A 156 -4.65 -10.33 -7.46
N SER A 157 -3.41 -9.84 -7.53
CA SER A 157 -2.23 -10.70 -7.58
C SER A 157 -2.08 -11.55 -6.31
N PHE A 158 -2.41 -11.00 -5.13
CA PHE A 158 -2.50 -11.75 -3.89
C PHE A 158 -3.51 -12.91 -4.00
N ILE A 159 -4.74 -12.64 -4.45
CA ILE A 159 -5.80 -13.66 -4.59
C ILE A 159 -5.36 -14.77 -5.55
N VAL A 160 -4.81 -14.41 -6.71
CA VAL A 160 -4.35 -15.37 -7.73
C VAL A 160 -3.26 -16.27 -7.18
N ILE A 161 -2.26 -15.69 -6.49
CA ILE A 161 -1.14 -16.46 -5.94
C ILE A 161 -1.61 -17.33 -4.77
N LEU A 162 -2.45 -16.81 -3.88
CA LEU A 162 -3.01 -17.57 -2.77
C LEU A 162 -3.84 -18.76 -3.27
N ALA A 163 -4.76 -18.52 -4.21
CA ALA A 163 -5.58 -19.59 -4.82
C ALA A 163 -4.70 -20.66 -5.49
N SER A 164 -3.67 -20.24 -6.23
CA SER A 164 -2.72 -21.18 -6.87
C SER A 164 -1.95 -22.01 -5.85
N SER A 165 -1.60 -21.44 -4.70
CA SER A 165 -0.87 -22.13 -3.64
C SER A 165 -1.75 -23.13 -2.87
N LEU A 166 -3.04 -22.81 -2.70
CA LEU A 166 -4.02 -23.71 -2.06
C LEU A 166 -4.38 -24.88 -2.97
N LEU A 167 -4.62 -24.64 -4.26
CA LEU A 167 -4.97 -25.67 -5.24
C LEU A 167 -3.87 -26.73 -5.45
N VAL A 168 -2.60 -26.38 -5.22
CA VAL A 168 -1.49 -27.34 -5.31
C VAL A 168 -1.33 -28.16 -4.02
N ARG A 169 -1.80 -27.67 -2.88
CA ARG A 169 -1.72 -28.41 -1.60
C ARG A 169 -2.82 -29.47 -1.45
N THR A 170 -3.91 -29.35 -2.21
CA THR A 170 -5.04 -30.31 -2.23
C THR A 170 -4.89 -31.45 -3.24
N LYS A 171 -3.86 -31.44 -4.08
CA LYS A 171 -3.46 -32.58 -4.93
C LYS A 171 -2.24 -33.27 -4.36
#